data_AF-A0A9E8N4W9-F1
#
_entry.id   AF-A0A9E8N4W9-F1
#
_cell.length_a   1.000
_cell.length_b   1.000
_cell.length_c   1.000
_cell.angle_alpha   90.00
_cell.angle_beta   90.00
_cell.angle_gamma   90.00
#
_symmetry.space_group_name_H-M   'P 1'
#
loop_
_entity.id
_entity.type
_entity.pdbx_description
1 polymer ?
#
loop_
_entity_poly.entity_id
_entity_poly.type
_entity_poly.pdbx_seq_one_letter_code
_entity_poly.pdbx_strand_id
1 'polypeptide(L)'
;MVKITRFPGCKERRRRLNLAEGRVSCQVSSRWLQFPENATALSDGTYLVVNVMTLTPEEKERKICELVLLKEDLLAILEKLPTKE
;
A
#
# COMPACT_ATOMS: atom_id res chain seq x y z
N MET A 1 -7.73 -20.39 32.39
CA MET A 1 -7.21 -19.35 31.48
C MET A 1 -6.44 -20.02 30.36
N VAL A 2 -6.97 -20.01 29.13
CA VAL A 2 -6.25 -20.54 27.97
C VAL A 2 -5.13 -19.56 27.62
N LYS A 3 -3.88 -20.00 27.71
CA LYS A 3 -2.72 -19.22 27.29
C LYS A 3 -2.71 -19.21 25.77
N ILE A 4 -3.31 -18.19 25.16
CA ILE A 4 -3.34 -18.02 23.70
C ILE A 4 -1.92 -17.64 23.26
N THR A 5 -1.15 -18.63 22.84
CA THR A 5 0.18 -18.44 22.26
C THR A 5 0.00 -17.82 20.87
N ARG A 6 0.11 -16.50 20.77
CA ARG A 6 0.14 -15.81 19.47
C ARG A 6 1.48 -16.13 18.80
N PHE A 7 1.46 -17.05 17.85
CA PHE A 7 2.60 -17.27 16.95
C PHE A 7 2.99 -15.92 16.30
N PRO A 8 4.29 -15.61 16.17
CA PRO A 8 4.73 -14.39 15.52
C PRO A 8 4.03 -14.29 14.16
N GLY A 9 3.34 -13.17 13.92
CA GLY A 9 2.42 -13.04 12.80
C GLY A 9 3.11 -13.39 11.48
N CYS A 10 2.62 -14.43 10.81
CA CYS A 10 3.15 -14.88 9.52
C CYS A 10 3.24 -13.70 8.54
N LYS A 11 4.27 -13.68 7.67
CA LYS A 11 4.48 -12.63 6.66
C LYS A 11 3.21 -12.35 5.86
N GLU A 12 2.45 -13.40 5.55
CA GLU A 12 1.18 -13.30 4.84
C GLU A 12 0.08 -12.60 5.66
N ARG A 13 0.01 -12.85 6.98
CA ARG A 13 -0.90 -12.13 7.87
C ARG A 13 -0.59 -10.65 7.89
N ARG A 14 0.70 -10.27 7.97
CA ARG A 14 1.13 -8.87 7.91
C ARG A 14 0.78 -8.23 6.57
N ARG A 15 0.99 -8.94 5.45
CA ARG A 15 0.57 -8.49 4.12
C ARG A 15 -0.94 -8.22 4.07
N ARG A 16 -1.77 -9.14 4.59
CA ARG A 16 -3.24 -8.99 4.61
C ARG A 16 -3.68 -7.79 5.45
N LEU A 17 -3.09 -7.60 6.63
CA LEU A 17 -3.37 -6.45 7.49
C LEU A 17 -2.98 -5.13 6.81
N ASN A 18 -1.79 -5.07 6.20
CA ASN A 18 -1.35 -3.90 5.45
C ASN A 18 -2.34 -3.57 4.32
N LEU A 19 -2.76 -4.57 3.53
CA LEU A 19 -3.72 -4.34 2.45
C LEU A 19 -5.08 -3.85 2.97
N ALA A 20 -5.55 -4.36 4.11
CA ALA A 20 -6.78 -3.89 4.74
C ALA A 20 -6.67 -2.43 5.22
N GLU A 21 -5.47 -1.98 5.59
CA GLU A 21 -5.15 -0.59 5.93
C GLU A 21 -4.84 0.28 4.70
N GLY A 22 -5.03 -0.23 3.47
CA GLY A 22 -4.68 0.49 2.24
C GLY A 22 -3.17 0.67 2.02
N ARG A 23 -2.35 -0.20 2.61
CA ARG A 23 -0.88 -0.15 2.55
C ARG A 23 -0.32 -1.21 1.61
N VAL A 24 0.48 -0.78 0.65
CA VAL A 24 1.24 -1.67 -0.25
C VAL A 24 2.73 -1.53 0.03
N SER A 25 3.31 -2.55 0.65
CA SER A 25 4.74 -2.55 1.02
C SER A 25 5.66 -2.77 -0.17
N CYS A 26 6.74 -1.99 -0.23
CA CYS A 26 7.87 -2.24 -1.12
C CYS A 26 8.55 -3.55 -0.74
N GLN A 27 8.88 -4.41 -1.71
CA GLN A 27 9.51 -5.70 -1.43
C GLN A 27 11.02 -5.58 -1.14
N VAL A 28 11.66 -4.49 -1.57
CA VAL A 28 13.11 -4.28 -1.47
C VAL A 28 13.52 -3.23 -0.43
N SER A 29 12.57 -2.48 0.13
CA SER A 29 12.85 -1.44 1.13
C SER A 29 11.73 -1.33 2.15
N SER A 30 11.99 -0.69 3.29
CA SER A 30 11.02 -0.40 4.35
C SER A 30 10.02 0.71 3.99
N ARG A 31 9.76 0.93 2.70
CA ARG A 31 8.81 1.93 2.18
C ARG A 31 7.48 1.28 1.83
N TRP A 32 6.41 2.07 1.83
CA TRP A 32 5.10 1.61 1.36
C TRP A 32 4.32 2.72 0.69
N LEU A 33 3.39 2.33 -0.17
CA LEU A 33 2.34 3.22 -0.67
C LEU A 33 1.16 3.16 0.30
N GLN A 34 0.68 4.32 0.71
CA GLN A 34 -0.53 4.47 1.51
C GLN A 34 -1.62 5.07 0.61
N PHE A 35 -2.63 4.26 0.33
CA PHE A 35 -3.80 4.66 -0.43
C PHE A 35 -4.81 5.37 0.48
N PRO A 36 -5.64 6.29 -0.08
CA PRO A 36 -6.72 6.91 0.66
C PRO A 36 -7.86 5.91 0.86
N GLU A 37 -8.70 6.11 1.88
CA GLU A 37 -9.88 5.28 2.10
C GLU A 37 -10.89 5.40 0.95
N ASN A 38 -11.02 6.61 0.40
CA ASN A 38 -11.94 6.91 -0.68
C ASN A 38 -11.20 7.53 -1.87
N ALA A 39 -11.56 7.09 -3.07
CA ALA A 39 -11.12 7.72 -4.31
C ALA A 39 -12.01 8.93 -4.64
N THR A 40 -11.45 9.94 -5.29
CA THR A 40 -12.24 11.11 -5.74
C THR A 40 -12.63 10.91 -7.20
N ALA A 41 -13.92 10.70 -7.47
CA ALA A 41 -14.44 10.62 -8.83
C ALA A 41 -14.75 12.04 -9.34
N LEU A 42 -14.18 12.39 -10.48
CA LEU A 42 -14.47 13.61 -11.23
C LEU A 42 -15.04 13.24 -12.61
N SER A 43 -15.48 14.25 -13.38
CA SER A 43 -16.11 14.03 -14.69
C SER A 43 -15.19 13.35 -15.71
N ASP A 44 -13.88 13.44 -15.52
CA ASP A 44 -12.83 12.96 -16.41
C ASP A 44 -12.07 11.73 -15.90
N GLY A 45 -12.37 11.23 -14.69
CA GLY A 45 -11.76 10.01 -14.16
C GLY A 45 -11.79 9.87 -12.64
N THR A 46 -11.16 8.79 -12.14
CA THR A 46 -11.07 8.50 -10.72
C THR A 46 -9.67 8.80 -10.19
N TYR A 47 -9.54 9.85 -9.39
CA TYR A 47 -8.28 10.29 -8.83
C TYR A 47 -7.99 9.65 -7.47
N LEU A 48 -6.73 9.25 -7.30
CA LEU A 48 -6.17 8.65 -6.09
C LEU A 48 -5.02 9.52 -5.58
N VAL A 49 -5.11 9.96 -4.33
CA VAL A 49 -3.99 10.62 -3.63
C VAL A 49 -3.21 9.57 -2.86
N VAL A 50 -2.10 9.11 -3.42
CA VAL A 50 -1.26 8.05 -2.86
C VAL A 50 -0.04 8.67 -2.19
N ASN A 51 0.17 8.34 -0.91
CA ASN A 51 1.34 8.80 -0.16
C ASN A 51 2.45 7.75 -0.22
N VAL A 52 3.69 8.19 -0.50
CA VAL A 52 4.87 7.34 -0.36
C VAL A 52 5.43 7.52 1.04
N MET A 53 5.37 6.46 1.83
CA MET A 53 5.70 6.47 3.25
C MET A 53 6.98 5.66 3.52
N THR A 54 7.68 5.99 4.60
CA THR A 54 8.87 5.29 5.09
C THR A 54 8.95 5.38 6.62
N LEU A 55 9.94 4.71 7.19
CA LEU A 55 10.26 4.80 8.61
C LEU A 55 11.48 5.72 8.81
N THR A 56 11.45 6.55 9.85
CA THR A 56 12.65 7.23 10.36
C THR A 56 13.54 6.25 11.12
N PRO A 57 14.79 6.63 11.47
CA PRO A 57 15.66 5.81 12.32
C PRO A 57 15.03 5.47 13.68
N GLU A 58 14.11 6.30 14.17
CA GLU A 58 13.34 6.12 15.42
C GLU A 58 12.02 5.34 15.20
N GLU A 59 11.90 4.63 14.07
CA GLU A 59 10.73 3.83 13.68
C GLU A 59 9.41 4.62 13.57
N LYS A 60 9.48 5.93 13.35
CA LYS A 60 8.29 6.76 13.13
C LYS A 60 7.92 6.81 11.66
N GLU A 61 6.62 6.81 11.36
CA GLU A 61 6.14 6.97 9.99
C GLU A 61 6.48 8.37 9.46
N ARG A 62 7.05 8.42 8.25
CA ARG A 62 7.40 9.66 7.55
C ARG A 62 6.91 9.60 6.10
N LYS A 63 6.20 10.63 5.67
CA LYS A 63 5.85 10.85 4.26
C LYS A 63 7.06 11.37 3.50
N ILE A 64 7.40 10.72 2.39
CA ILE A 64 8.44 11.16 1.44
C ILE A 64 7.81 12.14 0.44
N CYS A 65 6.74 11.72 -0.23
CA CYS A 65 6.04 12.51 -1.23
C CYS A 65 4.57 12.05 -1.36
N GLU A 66 3.82 12.82 -2.14
CA GLU A 66 2.45 12.55 -2.53
C GLU A 66 2.38 12.39 -4.05
N LEU A 67 1.57 11.44 -4.50
CA LEU A 67 1.28 11.21 -5.91
C LEU A 67 -0.23 11.33 -6.12
N VAL A 68 -0.63 12.13 -7.11
CA VAL A 68 -2.01 12.18 -7.59
C VAL A 68 -2.07 11.39 -8.89
N LEU A 69 -2.81 10.28 -8.88
CA LEU A 69 -2.82 9.29 -9.95
C LEU A 69 -4.26 9.03 -10.41
N LEU A 70 -4.46 8.80 -11.71
CA LEU A 70 -5.71 8.20 -12.18
C LEU A 70 -5.70 6.70 -11.92
N LYS A 71 -6.81 6.20 -11.37
CA LYS A 71 -7.01 4.76 -11.13
C LYS A 71 -7.01 3.98 -12.44
N GLU A 72 -7.61 4.55 -13.48
CA GLU A 72 -7.75 3.95 -14.80
C GLU A 72 -6.39 3.72 -15.46
N ASP A 73 -5.50 4.72 -15.38
CA ASP A 73 -4.13 4.62 -15.91
C ASP A 73 -3.32 3.54 -15.19
N LEU A 74 -3.44 3.47 -13.87
CA LEU A 74 -2.78 2.43 -13.07
C LEU A 74 -3.24 1.03 -13.47
N LEU A 75 -4.55 0.82 -13.60
CA LEU A 75 -5.10 -0.48 -14.02
C LEU A 75 -4.65 -0.85 -15.43
N ALA A 76 -4.72 0.11 -16.38
CA ALA A 76 -4.31 -0.13 -17.76
C ALA A 76 -2.81 -0.49 -17.88
N ILE A 77 -1.95 0.09 -17.03
CA ILE A 77 -0.53 -0.29 -16.97
C ILE A 77 -0.39 -1.70 -16.38
N LEU A 78 -1.06 -1.99 -15.26
CA LEU A 78 -0.96 -3.28 -14.59
C LEU A 78 -1.43 -4.46 -15.46
N GLU A 79 -2.47 -4.27 -16.26
CA GLU A 79 -2.97 -5.28 -17.21
C GLU A 79 -1.99 -5.55 -18.37
N LYS A 80 -1.23 -4.53 -18.79
CA LYS A 80 -0.26 -4.64 -19.90
C LYS A 80 1.09 -5.23 -19.49
N LEU A 81 1.39 -5.28 -18.19
CA LEU A 81 2.68 -5.79 -17.71
C LEU A 81 2.73 -7.32 -17.89
N PRO A 82 3.64 -7.85 -18.72
CA PRO A 82 3.76 -9.29 -18.88
C PRO A 82 4.32 -9.92 -17.61
N THR A 83 3.70 -11.00 -17.16
CA THR A 83 4.26 -11.83 -16.09
C THR A 83 5.35 -12.70 -16.70
N LYS A 84 6.60 -12.54 -16.26
CA LYS A 84 7.68 -13.48 -16.59
C LYS A 84 7.70 -14.57 -15.53
N GLU A 85 7.58 -15.82 -15.98
CA GLU A 85 7.74 -17.02 -15.16
C GLU A 85 9.22 -17.33 -14.90
#